data_AF-A0A8B9C839-F1
#
_entry.id   AF-A0A8B9C839-F1
#
_cell.length_a   1.000
_cell.length_b   1.000
_cell.length_c   1.000
_cell.angle_alpha   90.00
_cell.angle_beta   90.00
_cell.angle_gamma   90.00
#
_symmetry.space_group_name_H-M   'P 1'
#
loop_
_entity.id
_entity.type
_entity.pdbx_description
1 polymer ?
#
loop_
_entity_poly.entity_id
_entity_poly.type
_entity_poly.pdbx_seq_one_letter_code
_entity_poly.pdbx_strand_id
1 'polypeptide(L)'
;MAGREVVQCGEQTENSYDWCSWIPNAPPTMRCPPPTQKGTVTIEQIVESLPDRGRSCWHLGAVWALSQFQDNELFLGMYPDEHFVEKPVKEAMAKFRKNLDEIVSTITERNKSKKLPYYYLSPDRIPNSVAV
;
A
#
# COMPACT_ATOMS: atom_id res chain seq x y z
N MET A 1 -2.11 -20.34 2.34
CA MET A 1 -0.97 -19.59 1.78
C MET A 1 -1.45 -18.34 1.06
N ALA A 2 -2.44 -18.42 0.16
CA ALA A 2 -3.02 -17.27 -0.56
C ALA A 2 -3.41 -16.05 0.30
N GLY A 3 -4.05 -16.26 1.47
CA GLY A 3 -4.47 -15.15 2.34
C GLY A 3 -3.35 -14.28 2.92
N ARG A 4 -2.10 -14.77 2.98
CA ARG A 4 -0.96 -13.94 3.42
C ARG A 4 -0.40 -13.09 2.28
N GLU A 5 -0.45 -13.61 1.06
CA GLU A 5 0.11 -12.96 -0.13
C GLU A 5 -0.71 -11.73 -0.52
N VAL A 6 -2.05 -11.81 -0.42
CA VAL A 6 -2.95 -10.68 -0.73
C VAL A 6 -2.80 -9.53 0.27
N VAL A 7 -2.62 -9.86 1.56
CA VAL A 7 -2.38 -8.88 2.62
C VAL A 7 -1.03 -8.20 2.43
N GLN A 8 0.02 -8.97 2.13
CA GLN A 8 1.36 -8.46 1.87
C GLN A 8 1.38 -7.53 0.63
N CYS A 9 0.68 -7.93 -0.44
CA CYS A 9 0.66 -7.16 -1.67
C CYS A 9 -0.12 -5.85 -1.50
N GLY A 10 -1.31 -5.89 -0.88
CA GLY A 10 -2.12 -4.69 -0.64
C GLY A 10 -1.38 -3.63 0.17
N GLU A 11 -0.63 -4.05 1.20
CA GLU A 11 0.20 -3.12 1.98
C GLU A 11 1.26 -2.40 1.12
N GLN A 12 1.92 -3.13 0.21
CA GLN A 12 2.99 -2.59 -0.61
C GLN A 12 2.46 -1.64 -1.69
N THR A 13 1.35 -1.98 -2.32
CA THR A 13 0.76 -1.17 -3.41
C THR A 13 0.12 0.11 -2.87
N GLU A 14 -0.69 0.02 -1.81
CA GLU A 14 -1.39 1.19 -1.28
C GLU A 14 -0.46 2.22 -0.66
N ASN A 15 0.59 1.79 0.05
CA ASN A 15 1.49 2.74 0.70
C ASN A 15 2.41 3.48 -0.30
N SER A 16 2.58 2.93 -1.50
CA SER A 16 3.61 3.37 -2.45
C SER A 16 3.47 4.86 -2.79
N TYR A 17 2.27 5.38 -3.00
CA TYR A 17 2.12 6.81 -3.31
C TYR A 17 2.37 7.70 -2.08
N ASP A 18 1.84 7.35 -0.91
CA ASP A 18 1.99 8.15 0.30
C ASP A 18 3.46 8.34 0.70
N TRP A 19 4.27 7.29 0.54
CA TRP A 19 5.68 7.31 0.94
C TRP A 19 6.65 7.63 -0.20
N CYS A 20 6.33 7.26 -1.44
CA CYS A 20 7.25 7.43 -2.56
C CYS A 20 6.90 8.62 -3.47
N SER A 21 5.80 9.34 -3.24
CA SER A 21 5.50 10.57 -3.98
C SER A 21 6.46 11.71 -3.64
N TRP A 22 6.96 11.76 -2.41
CA TRP A 22 8.06 12.64 -2.05
C TRP A 22 9.39 12.02 -2.45
N ILE A 23 9.85 12.32 -3.67
CA ILE A 23 11.04 11.70 -4.30
C ILE A 23 12.30 11.71 -3.42
N PRO A 24 12.63 12.77 -2.65
CA PRO A 24 13.78 12.71 -1.74
C PRO A 24 13.68 11.65 -0.64
N ASN A 25 12.46 11.21 -0.28
CA ASN A 25 12.25 10.12 0.68
C ASN A 25 12.48 8.74 0.05
N ALA A 26 12.11 8.56 -1.22
CA ALA A 26 12.29 7.30 -1.94
C ALA A 26 12.72 7.54 -3.39
N PRO A 27 13.99 7.92 -3.63
CA PRO A 27 14.47 8.22 -4.97
C PRO A 27 14.57 6.94 -5.79
N PRO A 28 13.91 6.82 -6.96
CA PRO A 28 14.01 5.64 -7.82
C PRO A 28 15.40 5.41 -8.41
N THR A 29 16.26 6.44 -8.41
CA THR A 29 17.65 6.36 -8.87
C THR A 29 18.50 7.46 -8.25
N MET A 30 19.82 7.23 -8.21
CA MET A 30 20.81 8.27 -7.90
C MET A 30 21.70 8.51 -9.14
N ARG A 31 22.02 9.77 -9.45
CA ARG A 31 22.80 10.18 -10.63
C ARG A 31 24.28 10.43 -10.34
N CYS A 32 24.66 10.47 -9.07
CA CYS A 32 26.05 10.60 -8.62
C CYS A 32 26.45 9.40 -7.73
N PRO A 33 27.75 9.06 -7.66
CA PRO A 33 28.22 8.02 -6.76
C PRO A 33 28.05 8.42 -5.29
N PRO A 34 28.03 7.45 -4.35
CA PRO A 34 28.05 7.73 -2.92
C PRO A 34 29.26 8.59 -2.54
N PRO A 35 29.10 9.58 -1.63
CA PRO A 35 30.21 10.42 -1.19
C PRO A 35 31.28 9.60 -0.45
N THR A 36 32.55 9.88 -0.74
CA THR A 36 33.70 9.15 -0.16
C THR A 36 34.31 9.84 1.06
N GLN A 37 33.89 11.08 1.34
CA GLN A 37 34.38 11.89 2.47
C GLN A 37 33.20 12.57 3.18
N LYS A 38 33.33 12.80 4.48
CA LYS A 38 32.32 13.49 5.29
C LYS A 38 32.48 15.02 5.17
N GLY A 39 31.37 15.75 5.26
CA GLY A 39 31.38 17.22 5.33
C GLY A 39 31.62 17.93 4.00
N THR A 40 31.74 17.20 2.89
CA THR A 40 31.98 17.78 1.55
C THR A 40 30.73 17.94 0.71
N VAL A 41 29.60 17.35 1.13
CA VAL A 41 28.35 17.32 0.38
C VAL A 41 27.59 18.64 0.55
N THR A 42 27.22 19.27 -0.56
CA THR A 42 26.36 20.47 -0.58
C THR A 42 24.92 20.12 -0.99
N ILE A 43 23.98 21.05 -0.78
CA ILE A 43 22.58 20.82 -1.17
C ILE A 43 22.42 20.78 -2.69
N GLU A 44 23.23 21.53 -3.42
CA GLU A 44 23.28 21.51 -4.90
C GLU A 44 23.69 20.12 -5.40
N GLN A 45 24.70 19.50 -4.76
CA GLN A 45 25.11 18.14 -5.07
C GLN A 45 24.03 17.11 -4.75
N ILE A 46 23.23 17.32 -3.69
CA ILE A 46 22.08 16.46 -3.38
C ILE A 46 21.03 16.56 -4.49
N VAL A 47 20.65 17.77 -4.89
CA VAL A 47 19.67 18.01 -5.96
C VAL A 47 20.17 17.45 -7.30
N GLU A 48 21.46 17.56 -7.58
CA GLU A 48 22.09 16.96 -8.77
C GLU A 48 22.15 15.43 -8.69
N SER A 49 22.28 14.86 -7.50
CA SER A 49 22.29 13.41 -7.30
C SER A 49 20.89 12.79 -7.40
N LEU A 50 19.84 13.53 -7.03
CA LEU A 50 18.45 13.09 -7.12
C LEU A 50 17.99 12.89 -8.58
N PRO A 51 16.92 12.11 -8.83
CA PRO A 51 16.38 11.92 -10.17
C PRO A 51 16.08 13.23 -10.89
N ASP A 52 16.30 13.27 -12.19
CA ASP A 52 15.84 14.40 -13.01
C ASP A 52 14.31 14.44 -13.10
N ARG A 53 13.79 15.51 -13.71
CA ARG A 53 12.34 15.75 -13.84
C ARG A 53 11.62 14.64 -14.60
N GLY A 54 12.24 14.04 -15.62
CA GLY A 54 11.63 12.98 -16.42
C GLY A 54 11.47 11.70 -15.61
N ARG A 55 12.55 11.25 -14.96
CA ARG A 55 12.51 10.07 -14.06
C ARG A 55 11.57 10.28 -12.88
N SER A 56 11.57 11.49 -12.32
CA SER A 56 10.64 11.91 -11.27
C SER A 56 9.18 11.81 -11.72
N CYS A 57 8.86 12.31 -12.91
CA CYS A 57 7.51 12.28 -13.46
C CYS A 57 7.01 10.85 -13.71
N TRP A 58 7.85 10.00 -14.32
CA TRP A 58 7.54 8.58 -14.52
C TRP A 58 7.32 7.84 -13.20
N HIS A 59 8.18 8.08 -12.22
CA HIS A 59 8.04 7.49 -10.88
C HIS A 59 6.72 7.89 -10.23
N LEU A 60 6.39 9.18 -10.21
CA LEU A 60 5.12 9.67 -9.67
C LEU A 60 3.90 9.04 -10.36
N GLY A 61 3.92 8.95 -11.69
CA GLY A 61 2.84 8.32 -12.44
C GLY A 61 2.69 6.83 -12.11
N ALA A 62 3.81 6.11 -12.01
CA ALA A 62 3.81 4.69 -11.67
C ALA A 62 3.29 4.45 -10.24
N VAL A 63 3.84 5.14 -9.24
CA VAL A 63 3.41 4.94 -7.85
C VAL A 63 1.98 5.40 -7.59
N TRP A 64 1.50 6.39 -8.34
CA TRP A 64 0.10 6.84 -8.27
C TRP A 64 -0.84 5.79 -8.87
N ALA A 65 -0.55 5.30 -10.07
CA ALA A 65 -1.39 4.32 -10.74
C ALA A 65 -1.48 3.00 -9.95
N LEU A 66 -0.35 2.53 -9.42
CA LEU A 66 -0.26 1.31 -8.62
C LEU A 66 -0.85 1.44 -7.20
N SER A 67 -1.31 2.63 -6.78
CA SER A 67 -1.92 2.82 -5.47
C SER A 67 -3.43 3.04 -5.56
N GLN A 68 -4.04 2.99 -6.74
CA GLN A 68 -5.47 3.19 -6.91
C GLN A 68 -6.24 1.88 -6.77
N PHE A 69 -7.49 1.98 -6.30
CA PHE A 69 -8.47 0.90 -6.37
C PHE A 69 -9.35 1.06 -7.61
N GLN A 70 -9.89 -0.05 -8.10
CA GLN A 70 -10.96 -0.01 -9.10
C GLN A 70 -12.28 0.44 -8.46
N ASP A 71 -13.19 1.02 -9.26
CA ASP A 71 -14.50 1.47 -8.77
C ASP A 71 -15.34 0.33 -8.17
N ASN A 72 -15.12 -0.90 -8.64
CA ASN A 72 -15.79 -2.12 -8.21
C ASN A 72 -14.84 -3.10 -7.50
N GLU A 73 -13.82 -2.58 -6.81
CA GLU A 73 -12.85 -3.39 -6.07
C GLU A 73 -13.53 -4.34 -5.07
N LEU A 74 -13.09 -5.59 -5.04
CA LEU A 74 -13.59 -6.59 -4.10
C LEU A 74 -12.59 -6.74 -2.94
N PHE A 75 -12.94 -6.17 -1.80
CA PHE A 75 -12.13 -6.24 -0.58
C PHE A 75 -12.27 -7.58 0.15
N LEU A 76 -11.33 -7.85 1.04
CA LEU A 76 -11.18 -9.12 1.73
C LEU A 76 -12.49 -9.56 2.40
N GLY A 77 -12.97 -10.75 2.04
CA GLY A 77 -14.20 -11.31 2.59
C GLY A 77 -15.47 -11.00 1.78
N MET A 78 -15.37 -10.17 0.73
CA MET A 78 -16.43 -9.98 -0.27
C MET A 78 -16.34 -11.07 -1.33
N TYR A 79 -17.29 -12.00 -1.33
CA TYR A 79 -17.35 -13.10 -2.30
C TYR A 79 -18.71 -13.08 -3.01
N PRO A 80 -18.89 -12.21 -4.03
CA PRO A 80 -20.16 -12.09 -4.75
C PRO A 80 -20.46 -13.33 -5.61
N ASP A 81 -19.42 -13.98 -6.13
CA ASP A 81 -19.55 -15.22 -6.89
C ASP A 81 -19.81 -16.40 -5.94
N GLU A 82 -21.04 -16.91 -5.94
CA GLU A 82 -21.45 -18.02 -5.07
C GLU A 82 -20.95 -19.39 -5.57
N HIS A 83 -19.64 -19.64 -5.43
CA HIS A 83 -19.08 -20.97 -5.66
C HIS A 83 -19.44 -21.97 -4.56
N PHE A 84 -19.57 -21.49 -3.31
CA PHE A 84 -20.00 -22.29 -2.17
C PHE A 84 -21.47 -22.02 -1.86
N VAL A 85 -22.31 -23.03 -2.06
CA VAL A 85 -23.75 -22.96 -1.78
C VAL A 85 -24.13 -23.59 -0.43
N GLU A 86 -23.22 -24.37 0.14
CA GLU A 86 -23.44 -25.17 1.35
C GLU A 86 -23.53 -24.29 2.59
N LYS A 87 -24.54 -24.55 3.43
CA LYS A 87 -24.81 -23.79 4.65
C LYS A 87 -23.61 -23.68 5.60
N PRO A 88 -22.84 -24.75 5.90
CA PRO A 88 -21.70 -24.66 6.82
C PRO A 88 -20.62 -23.69 6.33
N VAL A 89 -20.35 -23.65 5.01
CA VAL A 89 -19.34 -22.76 4.43
C VAL A 89 -19.85 -21.31 4.45
N LYS A 90 -21.12 -21.08 4.14
CA LYS A 90 -21.72 -19.73 4.25
C LYS A 90 -21.67 -19.18 5.68
N GLU A 91 -21.90 -20.03 6.70
CA GLU A 91 -21.75 -19.67 8.11
C GLU A 91 -20.29 -19.35 8.47
N ALA A 92 -19.32 -20.13 7.97
CA ALA A 92 -17.90 -19.85 8.16
C ALA A 92 -17.47 -18.53 7.50
N MET A 93 -17.97 -18.22 6.29
CA MET A 93 -17.72 -16.94 5.60
C MET A 93 -18.34 -15.76 6.36
N ALA A 94 -19.52 -15.93 6.94
CA ALA A 94 -20.15 -14.90 7.78
C ALA A 94 -19.34 -14.62 9.05
N LYS A 95 -18.85 -15.68 9.71
CA LYS A 95 -17.94 -15.55 10.86
C LYS A 95 -16.63 -14.86 10.48
N PHE A 96 -16.07 -15.20 9.31
CA PHE A 96 -14.86 -14.56 8.80
C PHE A 96 -15.07 -13.05 8.61
N ARG A 97 -16.14 -12.63 7.93
CA ARG A 97 -16.48 -11.20 7.76
C ARG A 97 -16.64 -10.47 9.09
N LYS A 98 -17.36 -11.07 10.05
CA LYS A 98 -17.52 -10.48 11.39
C LYS A 98 -16.17 -10.23 12.07
N ASN A 99 -15.24 -11.18 11.98
CA ASN A 99 -13.90 -11.00 12.55
C ASN A 99 -13.14 -9.87 11.84
N LEU A 100 -13.31 -9.70 10.53
CA LEU A 100 -12.71 -8.58 9.78
C LEU A 100 -13.29 -7.24 10.24
N ASP A 101 -14.60 -7.13 10.44
CA ASP A 101 -15.25 -5.90 10.93
C ASP A 101 -14.75 -5.49 12.33
N GLU A 102 -14.50 -6.47 13.21
CA GLU A 102 -13.90 -6.26 14.53
C GLU A 102 -12.46 -5.74 14.42
N ILE A 103 -11.68 -6.25 13.45
CA ILE A 103 -10.32 -5.78 13.17
C ILE A 103 -10.34 -4.35 12.61
N VAL A 104 -11.22 -4.04 11.65
CA VAL A 104 -11.41 -2.67 11.12
C VAL A 104 -11.68 -1.72 12.27
N SER A 105 -12.66 -2.04 13.12
CA SER A 105 -13.03 -1.22 14.29
C SER A 105 -11.83 -0.98 15.22
N THR A 106 -11.03 -2.02 15.48
CA THR A 106 -9.82 -1.93 16.31
C THR A 106 -8.76 -1.02 15.68
N ILE A 107 -8.54 -1.13 14.37
CA ILE A 107 -7.59 -0.30 13.62
C ILE A 107 -8.05 1.16 13.59
N THR A 108 -9.33 1.41 13.33
CA THR A 108 -9.93 2.75 13.36
C THR A 108 -9.74 3.41 14.71
N GLU A 109 -10.04 2.72 15.81
CA GLU A 109 -9.88 3.28 17.16
C GLU A 109 -8.41 3.57 17.49
N ARG A 110 -7.51 2.61 17.20
CA ARG A 110 -6.07 2.80 17.37
C ARG A 110 -5.58 4.05 16.62
N ASN A 111 -6.04 4.25 15.40
CA ASN A 111 -5.60 5.33 14.51
C ASN A 111 -6.04 6.73 14.97
N LYS A 112 -7.14 6.88 15.73
CA LYS A 112 -7.60 8.18 16.27
C LYS A 112 -6.53 8.89 17.11
N SER A 113 -5.68 8.13 17.79
CA SER A 113 -4.62 8.65 18.66
C SER A 113 -3.29 8.93 17.94
N LYS A 114 -3.18 8.63 16.63
CA LYS A 114 -1.92 8.66 15.90
C LYS A 114 -1.83 9.94 15.05
N LYS A 115 -0.65 10.57 15.08
CA LYS A 115 -0.33 11.70 14.19
C LYS A 115 -0.26 11.28 12.73
N LEU A 116 0.23 10.07 12.49
CA LEU A 116 0.26 9.43 11.18
C LEU A 116 -0.46 8.08 11.30
N PRO A 117 -1.76 8.04 10.98
CA PRO A 117 -2.53 6.81 10.98
C PRO A 117 -2.01 5.80 9.96
N TYR A 118 -2.17 4.51 10.26
CA TYR A 118 -1.76 3.42 9.37
C TYR A 118 -3.00 2.64 8.92
N TYR A 119 -3.35 2.72 7.64
CA TYR A 119 -4.61 2.16 7.10
C TYR A 119 -4.42 0.96 6.16
N TYR A 120 -3.20 0.71 5.68
CA TYR A 120 -2.94 -0.25 4.58
C TYR A 120 -3.26 -1.72 4.91
N LEU A 121 -3.34 -2.07 6.20
CA LEU A 121 -3.75 -3.41 6.65
C LEU A 121 -5.18 -3.44 7.23
N SER A 122 -5.97 -2.41 6.99
CA SER A 122 -7.38 -2.40 7.36
C SER A 122 -8.14 -3.31 6.40
N PRO A 123 -8.92 -4.31 6.87
CA PRO A 123 -9.60 -5.27 5.98
C PRO A 123 -10.53 -4.67 4.93
N ASP A 124 -11.06 -3.47 5.18
CA ASP A 124 -11.87 -2.68 4.25
C ASP A 124 -11.07 -2.01 3.12
N ARG A 125 -9.74 -2.22 3.10
CA ARG A 125 -8.83 -1.72 2.07
C ARG A 125 -8.00 -2.82 1.40
N ILE A 126 -7.88 -3.99 2.01
CA ILE A 126 -7.14 -5.11 1.43
C ILE A 126 -7.97 -5.78 0.32
N PRO A 127 -7.50 -5.81 -0.94
CA PRO A 127 -8.19 -6.54 -2.01
C PRO A 127 -8.19 -8.06 -1.78
N ASN A 128 -9.19 -8.76 -2.32
CA ASN A 128 -9.27 -10.23 -2.25
C ASN A 128 -8.14 -10.94 -3.02
N SER A 129 -7.52 -10.26 -3.98
CA SER A 129 -6.51 -10.81 -4.87
C SER A 129 -5.53 -9.73 -5.31
N VAL A 130 -4.42 -10.13 -5.95
CA VAL A 130 -3.50 -9.16 -6.58
C VAL A 130 -4.11 -8.72 -7.91
N ALA A 131 -4.78 -7.57 -7.92
CA ALA A 131 -5.58 -7.09 -9.06
C ALA A 131 -5.36 -5.61 -9.40
N VAL A 132 -4.46 -4.93 -8.68
CA VAL A 132 -3.97 -3.58 -9.00
C VAL A 132 -2.96 -3.63 -10.13
#